data_AF-A0A103XGX1-F1
#
_entry.id   AF-A0A103XGX1-F1
#
_cell.length_a   1.000
_cell.length_b   1.000
_cell.length_c   1.000
_cell.angle_alpha   90.00
_cell.angle_beta   90.00
_cell.angle_gamma   90.00
#
_symmetry.space_group_name_H-M   'P 1'
#
loop_
_entity.id
_entity.type
_entity.pdbx_description
1 polymer ?
#
loop_
_entity_poly.entity_id
_entity_poly.type
_entity_poly.pdbx_seq_one_letter_code
_entity_poly.pdbx_strand_id
1 'polypeptide(L)'
;MASMFFFSCSILHYKNHLATTRGFDVCKPLCSSSQSKSMVVTEDKSLNRRSANYAPSLWSFEHVQSLSSKYTEEDYEARAYSSKKAVKTMIQKVTGNT
;
A
#
# COMPACT_ATOMS: atom_id res chain seq x y z
N MET A 1 30.65 12.88 13.57
CA MET A 1 30.14 12.97 12.18
C MET A 1 28.95 12.02 12.09
N ALA A 2 27.73 12.55 12.11
CA ALA A 2 26.52 11.72 12.11
C ALA A 2 26.16 11.35 10.67
N SER A 3 26.24 10.06 10.35
CA SER A 3 25.89 9.49 9.05
C SER A 3 24.38 9.35 8.97
N MET A 4 23.73 10.19 8.16
CA MET A 4 22.31 10.10 7.86
C MET A 4 22.10 9.01 6.81
N PHE A 5 21.60 7.85 7.23
CA PHE A 5 21.14 6.82 6.31
C PHE A 5 19.79 7.23 5.73
N PHE A 6 19.82 7.82 4.53
CA PHE A 6 18.63 7.96 3.70
C PHE A 6 18.29 6.59 3.12
N PHE A 7 17.20 5.98 3.59
CA PHE A 7 16.59 4.86 2.89
C PHE A 7 16.06 5.37 1.54
N SER A 8 16.86 5.20 0.49
CA SER A 8 16.40 5.36 -0.89
C SER A 8 15.33 4.29 -1.14
N CYS A 9 14.06 4.69 -1.01
CA CYS A 9 12.95 3.83 -1.41
C CYS A 9 13.09 3.60 -2.91
N SER A 10 13.51 2.39 -3.30
CA SER A 10 13.62 2.00 -4.69
C SER A 10 12.25 2.13 -5.34
N ILE A 11 12.12 3.15 -6.18
CA ILE A 11 11.02 3.34 -7.12
C ILE A 11 10.83 2.01 -7.85
N LEU A 12 9.61 1.48 -7.74
CA LEU A 12 9.10 0.26 -8.36
C LEU A 12 9.91 -0.14 -9.61
N HIS A 13 10.71 -1.20 -9.49
CA HIS A 13 11.30 -1.89 -10.63
C HIS A 13 10.18 -2.60 -11.41
N TYR A 14 9.48 -1.85 -12.27
CA TYR A 14 8.58 -2.40 -13.27
C TYR A 14 9.43 -3.01 -14.40
N LYS A 15 9.54 -4.35 -14.38
CA LYS A 15 10.20 -5.12 -15.44
C LYS A 15 9.35 -5.07 -16.71
N ASN A 16 9.79 -4.31 -17.70
CA ASN A 16 9.34 -4.46 -19.08
C ASN A 16 10.04 -5.68 -19.70
N HIS A 17 9.31 -6.78 -19.88
CA HIS A 17 9.72 -7.82 -20.82
C HIS A 17 9.33 -7.38 -22.23
N LEU A 18 10.33 -7.22 -23.10
CA LEU A 18 10.14 -6.85 -24.49
C LEU A 18 9.52 -8.02 -25.29
N ALA A 19 8.32 -7.75 -25.79
CA ALA A 19 7.74 -8.14 -27.07
C ALA A 19 7.52 -9.62 -27.42
N THR A 20 6.25 -10.03 -27.41
CA THR A 20 5.67 -10.77 -28.53
C THR A 20 4.44 -10.00 -29.00
N THR A 21 4.57 -9.39 -30.16
CA THR A 21 3.55 -8.64 -30.88
C THR A 21 2.45 -9.59 -31.35
N ARG A 22 1.30 -9.58 -30.67
CA ARG A 22 0.00 -9.84 -31.30
C ARG A 22 -0.77 -8.53 -31.27
N GLY A 23 -1.15 -8.07 -32.45
CA GLY A 23 -1.79 -6.77 -32.64
C GLY A 23 -3.01 -6.63 -31.74
N PHE A 24 -2.90 -5.75 -30.76
CA PHE A 24 -4.07 -5.16 -30.12
C PHE A 24 -4.52 -4.04 -31.03
N ASP A 25 -5.62 -4.25 -31.75
CA ASP A 25 -6.36 -3.16 -32.36
C ASP A 25 -6.91 -2.30 -31.22
N VAL A 26 -6.08 -1.36 -30.76
CA VAL A 26 -6.50 -0.26 -29.93
C VAL A 26 -7.43 0.56 -30.80
N CYS A 27 -8.74 0.34 -30.65
CA CYS A 27 -9.73 1.27 -31.14
C CYS A 27 -9.38 2.63 -30.53
N LYS A 28 -8.79 3.52 -31.34
CA LYS A 28 -8.54 4.90 -30.96
C LYS A 28 -9.86 5.50 -30.49
N PRO A 29 -9.92 6.24 -29.37
CA PRO A 29 -11.10 7.06 -29.12
C PRO A 29 -11.08 8.13 -30.20
N LEU A 30 -11.96 8.02 -31.18
CA LEU A 30 -12.30 9.12 -32.06
C LEU A 30 -13.05 10.15 -31.21
N CYS A 31 -12.31 10.98 -30.47
CA CYS A 31 -12.78 12.33 -30.21
C CYS A 31 -12.68 13.06 -31.55
N SER A 32 -13.69 12.86 -32.40
CA SER A 32 -13.92 13.70 -33.56
C SER A 32 -14.22 15.10 -33.05
N SER A 33 -13.22 15.97 -33.10
CA SER A 33 -13.41 17.41 -32.94
C SER A 33 -14.14 17.94 -34.19
N SER A 34 -15.42 17.62 -34.31
CA SER A 34 -16.35 18.46 -35.05
C SER A 34 -16.68 19.64 -34.15
N GLN A 35 -16.15 20.82 -34.46
CA GLN A 35 -16.61 22.07 -33.85
C GLN A 35 -18.07 22.30 -34.27
N SER A 36 -19.01 21.65 -33.59
CA SER A 36 -20.39 22.10 -33.56
C SER A 36 -20.47 23.18 -32.50
N LYS A 37 -20.69 24.41 -32.93
CA LYS A 37 -21.01 25.55 -32.06
C LYS A 37 -22.41 25.33 -31.50
N SER A 38 -22.54 24.38 -30.57
CA SER A 38 -23.75 24.21 -29.78
C SER A 38 -23.70 25.23 -28.67
N MET A 39 -24.69 26.13 -28.63
CA MET A 39 -24.98 26.96 -27.47
C MET A 39 -25.33 26.03 -26.31
N VAL A 40 -24.32 25.55 -25.59
CA VAL A 40 -24.54 24.82 -24.35
C VAL A 40 -24.73 25.89 -23.29
N VAL A 41 -26.00 26.15 -23.00
CA VAL A 41 -26.46 26.65 -21.70
C VAL A 41 -25.55 26.01 -20.66
N THR A 42 -24.77 26.81 -19.93
CA THR A 42 -24.15 26.39 -18.67
C THR A 42 -25.27 26.14 -17.67
N GLU A 43 -26.08 25.13 -17.95
CA GLU A 43 -26.87 24.45 -16.98
C GLU A 43 -25.85 23.58 -16.27
N ASP A 44 -25.55 23.93 -15.02
CA ASP A 44 -24.79 23.12 -14.08
C ASP A 44 -25.52 21.78 -13.91
N LYS A 45 -25.43 20.91 -14.91
CA LYS A 45 -26.04 19.60 -14.91
C LYS A 45 -25.21 18.77 -13.97
N SER A 46 -25.56 18.86 -12.69
CA SER A 46 -24.92 18.11 -11.62
C SER A 46 -24.79 16.66 -12.06
N LEU A 47 -23.55 16.19 -12.22
CA LEU A 47 -23.30 14.82 -12.59
C LEU A 47 -23.74 13.96 -11.40
N ASN A 48 -24.89 13.32 -11.53
CA ASN A 48 -25.41 12.42 -10.52
C ASN A 48 -24.50 11.19 -10.43
N ARG A 49 -23.57 11.20 -9.46
CA ARG A 49 -22.68 10.07 -9.19
C ARG A 49 -23.38 9.06 -8.28
N ARG A 50 -23.22 7.78 -8.60
CA ARG A 50 -23.68 6.68 -7.73
C ARG A 50 -22.71 6.55 -6.54
N SER A 51 -23.24 6.47 -5.33
CA SER A 51 -22.44 6.14 -4.14
C SER A 51 -22.29 4.62 -4.00
N ALA A 52 -21.14 4.18 -3.52
CA ALA A 52 -20.86 2.75 -3.29
C ALA A 52 -21.30 2.25 -1.90
N ASN A 53 -21.85 3.13 -1.06
CA ASN A 53 -22.25 2.83 0.32
C ASN A 53 -21.15 2.16 1.16
N TYR A 54 -19.92 2.66 1.07
CA TYR A 54 -18.82 2.17 1.90
C TYR A 54 -19.06 2.51 3.36
N ALA A 55 -18.79 1.55 4.24
CA ALA A 55 -18.78 1.79 5.68
C ALA A 55 -17.65 2.77 6.04
N PRO A 56 -17.82 3.58 7.11
CA PRO A 56 -16.76 4.42 7.62
C PRO A 56 -15.61 3.59 8.19
N SER A 57 -14.49 4.25 8.46
CA SER A 57 -13.37 3.64 9.17
C SER A 57 -13.81 3.07 10.52
N LEU A 58 -13.28 1.89 10.87
CA LEU A 58 -13.46 1.26 12.18
C LEU A 58 -12.85 2.10 13.31
N TRP A 59 -11.79 2.86 13.01
CA TRP A 59 -11.07 3.68 13.98
C TRP A 59 -11.11 5.14 13.57
N SER A 60 -11.35 6.01 14.55
CA SER A 60 -11.26 7.45 14.36
C SER A 60 -9.80 7.91 14.28
N PHE A 61 -9.58 9.07 13.68
CA PHE A 61 -8.27 9.68 13.59
C PHE A 61 -7.63 9.87 14.98
N GLU A 62 -8.38 10.46 15.92
CA GLU A 62 -7.95 10.67 17.30
C GLU A 62 -7.61 9.35 18.01
N HIS A 63 -8.39 8.28 17.75
CA HIS A 63 -8.11 6.98 18.33
C HIS A 63 -6.74 6.47 17.89
N VAL A 64 -6.47 6.46 16.58
CA VAL A 64 -5.19 6.03 16.01
C VAL A 64 -4.04 6.91 16.54
N GLN A 65 -4.25 8.23 16.62
CA GLN A 65 -3.23 9.16 17.10
C GLN A 65 -2.93 9.00 18.60
N SER A 66 -3.93 8.63 19.41
CA SER A 66 -3.77 8.43 20.85
C SER A 66 -3.06 7.12 21.23
N LEU A 67 -2.83 6.21 20.27
CA LEU A 67 -2.20 4.94 20.53
C LEU A 67 -0.75 5.15 21.00
N SER A 68 -0.45 4.61 22.18
CA SER A 68 0.90 4.51 22.72
C SER A 68 1.15 3.10 23.20
N SER A 69 2.38 2.61 23.04
CA SER A 69 2.79 1.29 23.51
C SER A 69 3.77 1.44 24.66
N LYS A 70 3.58 0.66 25.72
CA LYS A 70 4.55 0.55 26.84
C LYS A 70 5.73 -0.36 26.52
N TYR A 71 5.67 -1.07 25.38
CA TYR A 71 6.61 -2.13 25.02
C TYR A 71 7.65 -1.67 23.99
N THR A 72 7.99 -0.39 23.99
CA THR A 72 9.01 0.19 23.10
C THR A 72 10.41 0.18 23.70
N GLU A 73 10.55 -0.32 24.94
CA GLU A 73 11.80 -0.31 25.69
C GLU A 73 12.68 -1.53 25.36
N GLU A 74 13.99 -1.30 25.31
CA GLU A 74 15.02 -2.30 24.97
C GLU A 74 14.97 -3.53 25.90
N ASP A 75 14.53 -3.35 27.15
CA ASP A 75 14.34 -4.44 28.12
C ASP A 75 13.35 -5.50 27.63
N TYR A 76 12.27 -5.10 26.96
CA TYR A 76 11.30 -6.03 26.41
C TYR A 76 11.87 -6.77 25.20
N GLU A 77 12.66 -6.10 24.37
CA GLU A 77 13.35 -6.74 23.25
C GLU A 77 14.38 -7.77 23.74
N ALA A 78 15.17 -7.43 24.76
CA ALA A 78 16.14 -8.33 25.37
C ALA A 78 15.45 -9.58 25.96
N ARG A 79 14.33 -9.39 26.67
CA ARG A 79 13.53 -10.50 27.20
C ARG A 79 12.92 -11.37 26.10
N ALA A 80 12.39 -10.75 25.04
CA ALA A 80 11.84 -11.47 23.89
C ALA A 80 12.93 -12.29 23.18
N TYR A 81 14.12 -11.73 23.02
CA TYR A 81 15.27 -12.41 22.41
C TYR A 81 15.76 -13.59 23.24
N SER A 82 15.87 -13.43 24.56
CA SER A 82 16.21 -14.52 25.49
C SER A 82 15.18 -15.65 25.41
N SER A 83 13.90 -15.30 25.44
CA SER A 83 12.79 -16.25 25.32
C SER A 83 12.84 -17.01 23.99
N LYS A 84 13.10 -16.30 22.88
CA LYS A 84 13.27 -16.90 21.55
C LYS A 84 14.45 -17.89 21.51
N LYS A 85 15.58 -17.56 22.15
CA LYS A 85 16.74 -18.46 22.26
C LYS A 85 16.39 -19.71 23.05
N ALA A 86 15.74 -19.57 24.20
CA ALA A 86 15.34 -20.70 25.03
C ALA A 86 14.44 -21.67 24.25
N VAL A 87 13.40 -21.15 23.59
CA VAL A 87 12.47 -21.94 22.77
C VAL A 87 13.20 -22.64 21.61
N LYS A 88 14.11 -21.94 20.92
CA LYS A 88 14.90 -22.55 19.83
C LYS A 88 15.72 -23.75 20.33
N THR A 89 16.36 -23.63 21.48
CA THR A 89 17.11 -24.73 22.09
C THR A 89 16.20 -25.89 22.47
N MET A 90 15.00 -25.62 23.00
CA MET A 90 14.02 -26.68 23.30
C MET A 90 13.63 -27.45 22.04
N ILE A 91 13.35 -26.75 20.94
CA ILE A 91 13.00 -27.40 19.66
C ILE A 91 14.17 -28.24 19.14
N GLN A 92 15.40 -27.71 19.16
CA GLN A 92 16.58 -28.45 18.73
C GLN A 92 16.80 -29.72 19.55
N LYS A 93 16.57 -29.66 20.87
CA LYS A 93 16.60 -30.81 21.79
C LYS A 93 15.42 -31.76 21.62
N VAL A 94 14.43 -31.47 20.81
CA VAL A 94 13.36 -32.43 20.47
C VAL A 94 13.68 -33.06 19.12
N THR A 95 14.13 -32.25 18.16
CA THR A 95 14.43 -32.69 16.79
C THR A 95 15.77 -33.42 16.65
N GLY A 96 16.77 -33.12 17.48
CA GLY A 96 18.10 -33.76 17.43
C GLY A 96 18.20 -35.09 18.19
N ASN A 97 17.10 -35.54 18.79
CA ASN A 97 17.05 -36.72 19.66
C ASN A 97 16.26 -37.87 19.02
N THR A 98 15.83 -37.67 17.77
CA THR A 98 15.19 -38.64 16.87
C THR A 98 16.13 -38.89 15.71
#